data_AF-A0A386AY86-F1
#
_entry.id   AF-A0A386AY86-F1
#
_cell.length_a   1.000
_cell.length_b   1.000
_cell.length_c   1.000
_cell.angle_alpha   90.00
_cell.angle_beta   90.00
_cell.angle_gamma   90.00
#
_symmetry.space_group_name_H-M   'P 1'
#
loop_
_entity.id
_entity.type
_entity.pdbx_description
1 polymer ?
#
loop_
_entity_poly.entity_id
_entity_poly.type
_entity_poly.pdbx_seq_one_letter_code
_entity_poly.pdbx_strand_id
1 'polypeptide(L)'
;MDHTLLKFIKEHVLYVHKLGIYLVYEAGKYLWEQTDIDGLTKMCLYKYNDRMWDFYAVHRVLKSIDSNVMTEYSTIDKLIHSKSMNFIPFTKGCWDIQKQLFRSDFKKTDYLFTTLPFEYKPLLESEPNINKVAPKICQWLRDRGDGSEILVNVLSGVMFSCILQIQNPERFLFLTGHSATGQSTFFLLLTLLVSEHNIYTVSEDDFSCDFSLEDLSEGTPKSLIIFHDIGRTVSSGFINRIRTLVSSKGETKHKRIRRKNKKTGYLQFSGMMCAACPHLREFKRRV
;
A
#
# COMPACT_ATOMS: atom_id res chain seq x y z
N MET A 1 -11.75 -17.12 -22.10
CA MET A 1 -10.36 -17.58 -22.17
C MET A 1 -9.65 -16.84 -23.29
N ASP A 2 -8.52 -16.21 -23.03
CA ASP A 2 -7.74 -15.52 -24.06
C ASP A 2 -6.98 -16.53 -24.90
N HIS A 3 -7.43 -16.76 -26.13
CA HIS A 3 -6.89 -17.81 -27.00
C HIS A 3 -5.46 -17.55 -27.50
N THR A 4 -4.92 -16.34 -27.33
CA THR A 4 -3.56 -15.99 -27.76
C THR A 4 -2.85 -15.11 -26.73
N LEU A 5 -1.52 -15.27 -26.65
CA LEU A 5 -0.63 -14.44 -25.84
C LEU A 5 -0.78 -12.95 -26.17
N LEU A 6 -0.90 -12.61 -27.45
CA LEU A 6 -1.07 -11.22 -27.90
C LEU A 6 -2.36 -10.60 -27.38
N LYS A 7 -3.47 -11.35 -27.38
CA LYS A 7 -4.75 -10.88 -26.86
C LYS A 7 -4.65 -10.65 -25.34
N PHE A 8 -4.08 -11.61 -24.62
CA PHE A 8 -3.85 -11.47 -23.18
C PHE A 8 -3.02 -10.21 -22.86
N ILE A 9 -1.91 -9.99 -23.58
CA ILE A 9 -1.05 -8.82 -23.35
C ILE A 9 -1.81 -7.52 -23.61
N LYS A 10 -2.50 -7.39 -24.76
CA LYS A 10 -3.22 -6.17 -25.11
C LYS A 10 -4.35 -5.83 -24.15
N GLU A 11 -5.06 -6.85 -23.67
CA GLU A 11 -6.20 -6.63 -22.80
C GLU A 11 -5.73 -6.46 -21.36
N HIS A 12 -4.86 -7.33 -20.85
CA HIS A 12 -4.61 -7.53 -19.42
C HIS A 12 -3.27 -7.01 -18.91
N VAL A 13 -2.40 -6.47 -19.77
CA VAL A 13 -1.06 -6.02 -19.38
C VAL A 13 -0.87 -4.55 -19.75
N LEU A 14 -0.33 -3.77 -18.82
CA LEU A 14 0.14 -2.40 -19.05
C LEU A 14 1.62 -2.34 -18.72
N TYR A 15 2.42 -1.68 -19.57
CA TYR A 15 3.85 -1.50 -19.34
C TYR A 15 4.17 -0.06 -18.95
N VAL A 16 4.87 0.12 -17.82
CA VAL A 16 5.21 1.41 -17.24
C VAL A 16 6.68 1.72 -17.53
N HIS A 17 6.96 2.30 -18.70
CA HIS A 17 8.33 2.45 -19.21
C HIS A 17 9.30 3.15 -18.23
N LYS A 18 8.85 4.21 -17.55
CA LYS A 18 9.69 4.96 -16.59
C LYS A 18 10.18 4.11 -15.42
N LEU A 19 9.37 3.13 -15.01
CA LEU A 19 9.64 2.25 -13.88
C LEU A 19 10.18 0.88 -14.31
N GLY A 20 10.01 0.50 -15.58
CA GLY A 20 10.40 -0.81 -16.09
C GLY A 20 9.59 -1.96 -15.50
N ILE A 21 8.33 -1.70 -15.13
CA ILE A 21 7.41 -2.67 -14.51
C ILE A 21 6.20 -2.92 -15.39
N TYR A 22 5.60 -4.10 -15.24
CA TYR A 22 4.33 -4.47 -15.86
C TYR A 22 3.23 -4.50 -14.80
N LEU A 23 2.06 -3.97 -15.14
CA LEU A 23 0.83 -4.15 -14.39
C LEU A 23 0.00 -5.22 -15.09
N VAL A 24 -0.32 -6.30 -14.39
CA VAL A 24 -1.06 -7.44 -14.94
C VAL A 24 -2.38 -7.56 -14.20
N TYR A 25 -3.49 -7.57 -14.93
CA TYR A 25 -4.81 -7.78 -14.35
C TYR A 25 -5.07 -9.28 -14.14
N GLU A 26 -5.21 -9.68 -12.88
CA GLU A 26 -5.58 -11.02 -12.50
C GLU A 26 -7.10 -11.15 -12.34
N ALA A 27 -7.74 -11.76 -13.33
CA ALA A 27 -9.19 -11.90 -13.37
C ALA A 27 -9.78 -12.73 -12.21
N GLY A 28 -9.01 -13.64 -11.61
CA GLY A 28 -9.46 -14.44 -10.46
C GLY A 28 -9.53 -13.65 -9.15
N LYS A 29 -8.65 -12.67 -8.99
CA LYS A 29 -8.62 -11.78 -7.81
C LYS A 29 -9.32 -10.45 -8.05
N TYR A 30 -9.57 -10.10 -9.32
CA TYR A 30 -10.05 -8.78 -9.75
C TYR A 30 -9.10 -7.63 -9.39
N LEU A 31 -7.80 -7.90 -9.34
CA LEU A 31 -6.75 -6.95 -8.95
C LEU A 31 -5.72 -6.76 -10.07
N TRP A 32 -5.07 -5.60 -10.04
CA TRP A 32 -3.87 -5.32 -10.80
C TRP A 32 -2.64 -5.61 -9.94
N GLU A 33 -1.76 -6.48 -10.43
CA GLU A 33 -0.51 -6.84 -9.76
C GLU A 33 0.68 -6.23 -10.48
N GLN A 34 1.68 -5.77 -9.73
CA GLN A 34 2.94 -5.31 -10.29
C GLN A 34 3.92 -6.49 -10.43
N THR A 35 4.59 -6.57 -11.58
CA THR A 35 5.59 -7.61 -11.83
C THR A 35 6.70 -7.09 -12.75
N ASP A 36 7.84 -7.77 -12.75
CA ASP A 36 8.91 -7.54 -13.72
C ASP A 36 8.73 -8.45 -14.95
N ILE A 37 9.65 -8.35 -15.91
CA ILE A 37 9.55 -9.14 -17.14
C ILE A 37 9.69 -10.65 -16.90
N ASP A 38 10.51 -11.04 -15.91
CA ASP A 38 10.74 -12.45 -15.59
C ASP A 38 9.49 -13.04 -14.91
N GLY A 39 8.87 -12.29 -14.01
CA GLY A 39 7.60 -12.60 -13.39
C GLY A 39 6.47 -12.70 -14.42
N LEU A 40 6.34 -11.72 -15.32
CA LEU A 40 5.36 -11.79 -16.41
C LEU A 40 5.60 -13.01 -17.30
N THR A 41 6.86 -13.33 -17.62
CA THR A 41 7.20 -14.52 -18.41
C THR A 41 6.73 -15.79 -17.71
N LYS A 42 7.02 -15.94 -16.41
CA LYS A 42 6.56 -17.09 -15.60
C LYS A 42 5.03 -17.19 -15.56
N MET A 43 4.33 -16.06 -15.41
CA MET A 43 2.86 -16.01 -15.45
C MET A 43 2.32 -16.48 -16.80
N CYS A 44 2.91 -16.03 -17.91
CA CYS A 44 2.53 -16.48 -19.25
C CYS A 44 2.76 -17.98 -19.45
N LEU A 45 3.91 -18.50 -19.01
CA LEU A 45 4.21 -19.93 -19.07
C LEU A 45 3.22 -20.77 -18.26
N TYR A 46 2.87 -20.33 -17.06
CA TYR A 46 1.87 -21.01 -16.22
C TYR A 46 0.47 -20.97 -16.87
N LYS A 47 0.07 -19.81 -17.40
CA LYS A 47 -1.25 -19.62 -18.04
C LYS A 47 -1.41 -20.44 -19.33
N TYR A 48 -0.33 -20.60 -20.09
CA TYR A 48 -0.29 -21.32 -21.37
C TYR A 48 0.57 -22.59 -21.28
N ASN A 49 0.53 -23.26 -20.13
CA ASN A 49 1.35 -24.44 -19.85
C ASN A 49 1.10 -25.59 -20.85
N ASP A 50 -0.12 -25.66 -21.40
CA ASP A 50 -0.52 -26.59 -22.45
C ASP A 50 0.35 -26.47 -23.72
N ARG A 51 0.96 -25.32 -23.96
CA ARG A 51 1.74 -25.04 -25.17
C ARG A 51 3.23 -25.33 -25.04
N MET A 52 3.70 -25.70 -23.85
CA MET A 52 5.10 -26.11 -23.59
C MET A 52 6.13 -25.10 -24.14
N TRP A 53 5.85 -23.81 -23.98
CA TRP A 53 6.74 -22.76 -24.47
C TRP A 53 8.04 -22.69 -23.68
N ASP A 54 9.14 -22.40 -24.37
CA ASP A 54 10.42 -22.12 -23.73
C ASP A 54 10.44 -20.71 -23.11
N PHE A 55 11.10 -20.58 -21.95
CA PHE A 55 11.21 -19.32 -21.23
C PHE A 55 11.84 -18.21 -22.08
N TYR A 56 12.95 -18.50 -22.77
CA TYR A 56 13.66 -17.49 -23.56
C TYR A 56 12.88 -17.09 -24.81
N ALA A 57 12.07 -17.98 -25.38
CA ALA A 57 11.16 -17.66 -26.47
C ALA A 57 10.10 -16.64 -26.03
N VAL A 58 9.38 -16.92 -24.94
CA VAL A 58 8.35 -16.02 -24.42
C VAL A 58 8.94 -14.70 -23.95
N HIS A 59 10.05 -14.75 -23.21
CA HIS A 59 10.73 -13.57 -22.70
C HIS A 59 11.19 -12.62 -23.83
N ARG A 60 11.71 -13.15 -24.95
CA ARG A 60 12.06 -12.33 -26.13
C ARG A 60 10.83 -11.68 -26.76
N VAL A 61 9.74 -12.42 -26.89
CA VAL A 61 8.48 -11.90 -27.44
C VAL A 61 7.95 -10.77 -26.54
N LEU A 62 7.94 -10.96 -25.22
CA LEU A 62 7.49 -9.92 -24.28
C LEU A 62 8.31 -8.64 -24.39
N LYS A 63 9.65 -8.72 -24.48
CA LYS A 63 10.53 -7.55 -24.72
C LYS A 63 10.18 -6.78 -25.99
N SER A 64 9.73 -7.48 -27.03
CA SER A 64 9.38 -6.84 -28.30
C SER A 64 8.01 -6.15 -28.29
N ILE A 65 7.14 -6.48 -27.32
CA ILE A 65 5.76 -5.99 -27.24
C ILE A 65 5.66 -4.70 -26.39
N ASP A 66 6.74 -4.28 -25.74
CA ASP A 66 6.81 -3.09 -24.88
C ASP A 66 6.18 -1.83 -25.51
N SER A 67 6.32 -1.63 -26.83
CA SER A 67 5.77 -0.46 -27.53
C SER A 67 4.24 -0.46 -27.66
N ASN A 68 3.59 -1.63 -27.68
CA ASN A 68 2.15 -1.76 -27.91
C ASN A 68 1.32 -1.64 -26.64
N VAL A 69 1.91 -1.93 -25.48
CA VAL A 69 1.28 -1.83 -24.15
C VAL A 69 1.89 -0.71 -23.31
N MET A 70 2.75 0.11 -23.92
CA MET A 70 3.38 1.23 -23.27
C MET A 70 2.32 2.21 -22.79
N THR A 71 2.32 2.46 -21.49
CA THR A 71 1.44 3.45 -20.87
C THR A 71 2.30 4.47 -20.15
N GLU A 72 2.00 5.74 -20.37
CA GLU A 72 2.67 6.81 -19.61
C GLU A 72 2.36 6.69 -18.13
N TYR A 73 3.38 6.93 -17.31
CA TYR A 73 3.23 6.90 -15.85
C TYR A 73 2.17 7.90 -15.35
N SER A 74 2.09 9.08 -15.96
CA SER A 74 1.08 10.11 -15.67
C SER A 74 -0.36 9.58 -15.82
N THR A 75 -0.59 8.71 -16.80
CA THR A 75 -1.88 8.10 -17.08
C THR A 75 -2.22 7.05 -16.04
N ILE A 76 -1.25 6.19 -15.67
CA ILE A 76 -1.45 5.19 -14.62
C ILE A 76 -1.68 5.86 -13.27
N ASP A 77 -0.87 6.86 -12.93
CA ASP A 77 -1.02 7.63 -11.70
C ASP A 77 -2.43 8.24 -11.67
N LYS A 78 -2.88 8.90 -12.74
CA LYS A 78 -4.27 9.37 -12.86
C LYS A 78 -5.31 8.26 -12.70
N LEU A 79 -5.13 7.09 -13.31
CA LEU A 79 -6.09 5.98 -13.21
C LEU A 79 -6.20 5.44 -11.78
N ILE A 80 -5.06 5.26 -11.11
CA ILE A 80 -4.98 4.83 -9.72
C ILE A 80 -5.64 5.87 -8.80
N HIS A 81 -5.31 7.16 -8.98
CA HIS A 81 -5.79 8.22 -8.08
C HIS A 81 -7.25 8.56 -8.30
N SER A 82 -7.69 8.65 -9.56
CA SER A 82 -9.05 9.10 -9.88
C SER A 82 -10.10 8.00 -9.73
N LYS A 83 -9.71 6.72 -9.82
CA LYS A 83 -10.67 5.61 -9.78
C LYS A 83 -10.55 4.77 -8.51
N SER A 84 -9.36 4.30 -8.15
CA SER A 84 -9.20 3.42 -6.99
C SER A 84 -9.59 4.11 -5.68
N MET A 85 -9.37 5.42 -5.54
CA MET A 85 -9.68 6.16 -4.31
C MET A 85 -11.18 6.32 -4.04
N ASN A 86 -12.04 6.07 -5.04
CA ASN A 86 -13.49 6.11 -4.86
C ASN A 86 -14.07 4.78 -4.36
N PHE A 87 -13.24 3.73 -4.27
CA PHE A 87 -13.67 2.39 -3.91
C PHE A 87 -12.95 1.89 -2.68
N ILE A 88 -13.70 1.31 -1.74
CA ILE A 88 -13.14 0.51 -0.65
C ILE A 88 -13.35 -0.96 -1.03
N PRO A 89 -12.28 -1.66 -1.46
CA PRO A 89 -12.40 -3.05 -1.89
C PRO A 89 -12.43 -3.98 -0.67
N PHE A 90 -13.44 -4.85 -0.61
CA PHE A 90 -13.61 -5.93 0.38
C PHE A 90 -13.38 -7.28 -0.30
N THR A 91 -13.54 -8.41 0.40
CA THR A 91 -13.34 -9.75 -0.20
C THR A 91 -14.42 -10.13 -1.22
N LYS A 92 -15.64 -9.62 -1.08
CA LYS A 92 -16.84 -9.99 -1.89
C LYS A 92 -17.45 -8.82 -2.66
N GLY A 93 -16.72 -7.74 -2.83
CA GLY A 93 -17.21 -6.58 -3.56
C GLY A 93 -16.47 -5.31 -3.18
N CYS A 94 -16.98 -4.17 -3.63
CA CYS A 94 -16.43 -2.86 -3.35
C CYS A 94 -17.52 -1.90 -2.84
N TRP A 95 -17.17 -1.09 -1.85
CA TRP A 95 -18.00 0.05 -1.45
C TRP A 95 -17.66 1.25 -2.33
N ASP A 96 -18.65 1.78 -3.04
CA ASP A 96 -18.54 3.00 -3.83
C ASP A 96 -18.78 4.21 -2.91
N ILE A 97 -17.72 4.95 -2.61
CA ILE A 97 -17.75 6.09 -1.68
C ILE A 97 -18.63 7.22 -2.24
N GLN A 98 -18.60 7.44 -3.56
CA GLN A 98 -19.38 8.52 -4.17
C GLN A 98 -20.87 8.20 -4.18
N LYS A 99 -21.22 6.95 -4.49
CA LYS A 99 -22.62 6.50 -4.55
C LYS A 99 -23.17 6.03 -3.20
N GLN A 100 -22.32 5.87 -2.19
CA GLN A 100 -22.67 5.33 -0.87
C GLN A 100 -23.40 3.97 -1.00
N LEU A 101 -22.87 3.10 -1.86
CA LEU A 101 -23.50 1.81 -2.17
C LEU A 101 -22.45 0.70 -2.24
N PHE A 102 -22.79 -0.45 -1.65
CA PHE A 102 -22.01 -1.67 -1.83
C PHE A 102 -22.34 -2.34 -3.15
N ARG A 103 -21.30 -2.67 -3.92
CA ARG A 103 -21.40 -3.42 -5.18
C ARG A 103 -20.73 -4.77 -5.00
N SER A 104 -21.44 -5.84 -5.31
CA SER A 104 -20.89 -7.21 -5.26
C SER A 104 -20.05 -7.58 -6.48
N ASP A 105 -20.06 -6.74 -7.52
CA ASP A 105 -19.24 -6.90 -8.72
C ASP A 105 -17.95 -6.09 -8.64
N PHE A 106 -16.84 -6.72 -9.05
CA PHE A 106 -15.58 -6.02 -9.31
C PHE A 106 -15.42 -5.79 -10.80
N LYS A 107 -14.90 -4.61 -11.18
CA LYS A 107 -14.58 -4.31 -12.57
C LYS A 107 -13.09 -4.04 -12.71
N LYS A 108 -12.51 -4.56 -13.78
CA LYS A 108 -11.12 -4.27 -14.18
C LYS A 108 -10.83 -2.76 -14.27
N THR A 109 -11.83 -1.99 -14.68
CA THR A 109 -11.79 -0.54 -14.81
C THR A 109 -11.79 0.22 -13.49
N ASP A 110 -11.94 -0.47 -12.36
CA ASP A 110 -11.84 0.11 -11.02
C ASP A 110 -10.37 0.30 -10.59
N TYR A 111 -9.43 -0.36 -11.28
CA TYR A 111 -7.98 -0.27 -11.04
C TYR A 111 -7.56 -0.53 -9.59
N LEU A 112 -8.12 -1.58 -8.99
CA LEU A 112 -7.83 -2.00 -7.63
C LEU A 112 -6.49 -2.75 -7.57
N PHE A 113 -5.65 -2.43 -6.58
CA PHE A 113 -4.35 -3.10 -6.33
C PHE A 113 -4.36 -3.99 -5.11
N THR A 114 -5.39 -3.86 -4.26
CA THR A 114 -5.54 -4.65 -3.04
C THR A 114 -7.01 -4.75 -2.68
N THR A 115 -7.35 -5.73 -1.85
CA THR A 115 -8.62 -5.84 -1.14
C THR A 115 -8.37 -5.77 0.37
N LEU A 116 -9.36 -5.33 1.13
CA LEU A 116 -9.38 -5.50 2.58
C LEU A 116 -9.72 -6.95 2.93
N PRO A 117 -9.15 -7.52 4.00
CA PRO A 117 -9.37 -8.90 4.42
C PRO A 117 -10.74 -9.10 5.11
N PHE A 118 -11.73 -8.25 4.81
CA PHE A 118 -13.03 -8.23 5.46
C PHE A 118 -14.17 -8.43 4.47
N GLU A 119 -15.25 -9.03 4.96
CA GLU A 119 -16.54 -9.00 4.27
C GLU A 119 -17.32 -7.77 4.73
N TYR A 120 -17.83 -7.01 3.77
CA TYR A 120 -18.70 -5.88 4.08
C TYR A 120 -20.02 -6.38 4.68
N LYS A 121 -20.41 -5.79 5.81
CA LYS A 121 -21.72 -6.01 6.44
C LYS A 121 -22.40 -4.66 6.60
N PRO A 122 -23.59 -4.46 5.99
CA PRO A 122 -24.34 -3.23 6.21
C PRO A 122 -24.75 -3.13 7.68
N LEU A 123 -24.74 -1.92 8.21
CA LEU A 123 -25.28 -1.65 9.54
C LEU A 123 -26.79 -1.91 9.51
N LEU A 124 -27.28 -2.65 10.51
CA LEU A 124 -28.72 -2.77 10.74
C LEU A 124 -29.26 -1.42 11.20
N GLU A 125 -30.48 -1.06 10.79
CA GLU A 125 -31.13 0.18 11.22
C GLU A 125 -31.26 0.29 12.75
N SER A 126 -31.27 -0.85 13.45
CA SER A 126 -31.28 -0.95 14.92
C SER A 126 -29.95 -0.56 15.59
N GLU A 127 -28.85 -0.47 14.84
CA GLU A 127 -27.50 -0.18 15.34
C GLU A 127 -26.89 1.05 14.64
N PRO A 128 -27.48 2.26 14.80
CA PRO A 128 -27.13 3.42 14.00
C PRO A 128 -25.77 4.05 14.34
N ASN A 129 -25.07 3.57 15.37
CA ASN A 129 -23.86 4.21 15.89
C ASN A 129 -22.74 3.20 16.14
N ILE A 130 -21.52 3.56 15.73
CA ILE A 130 -20.28 2.80 15.94
C ILE A 130 -20.05 2.41 17.40
N ASN A 131 -20.53 3.21 18.37
CA ASN A 131 -20.44 2.90 19.80
C ASN A 131 -21.24 1.65 20.19
N LYS A 132 -22.29 1.28 19.44
CA LYS A 132 -23.05 0.03 19.67
C LYS A 132 -22.40 -1.16 18.98
N VAL A 133 -21.85 -0.94 17.79
CA VAL A 133 -21.24 -1.98 16.95
C VAL A 133 -19.87 -2.39 17.49
N ALA A 134 -19.06 -1.43 17.95
CA ALA A 134 -17.70 -1.65 18.42
C ALA A 134 -17.39 -0.90 19.74
N PRO A 135 -18.17 -1.14 20.82
CA PRO A 135 -18.07 -0.40 22.07
C PRO A 135 -16.66 -0.45 22.68
N LYS A 136 -16.00 -1.61 22.60
CA LYS A 136 -14.64 -1.81 23.13
C LYS A 136 -13.60 -0.96 22.39
N ILE A 137 -13.71 -0.85 21.07
CA ILE A 137 -12.77 -0.04 20.26
C ILE A 137 -13.01 1.44 20.54
N CYS A 138 -14.27 1.88 20.55
CA CYS A 138 -14.62 3.26 20.86
C CYS A 138 -14.18 3.67 22.28
N GLN A 139 -14.36 2.78 23.26
CA GLN A 139 -13.90 3.03 24.62
C GLN A 139 -12.37 3.11 24.68
N TRP A 140 -11.68 2.15 24.07
CA TRP A 140 -10.24 2.13 24.02
C TRP A 140 -9.67 3.40 23.37
N LEU A 141 -10.26 3.89 22.27
CA LEU A 141 -9.85 5.16 21.64
C LEU A 141 -10.03 6.34 22.59
N ARG A 142 -11.17 6.43 23.29
CA ARG A 142 -11.42 7.47 24.32
C ARG A 142 -10.38 7.43 25.44
N ASP A 143 -10.05 6.24 25.92
CA ASP A 143 -9.06 6.02 26.98
C ASP A 143 -7.63 6.36 26.52
N ARG A 144 -7.35 6.33 25.21
CA ARG A 144 -6.05 6.76 24.64
C ARG A 144 -5.99 8.24 24.34
N GLY A 145 -7.12 8.85 24.00
CA GLY A 145 -7.24 10.29 23.85
C GLY A 145 -7.32 11.04 25.19
N ASP A 146 -7.25 10.36 26.34
CA ASP A 146 -7.48 10.96 27.67
C ASP A 146 -8.82 11.73 27.73
N GLY A 147 -9.86 11.18 27.08
CA GLY A 147 -11.15 11.84 26.91
C GLY A 147 -11.16 13.03 25.93
N SER A 148 -10.01 13.42 25.37
CA SER A 148 -9.93 14.48 24.35
C SER A 148 -10.53 14.01 23.04
N GLU A 149 -11.64 14.64 22.65
CA GLU A 149 -12.30 14.41 21.37
C GLU A 149 -11.35 14.64 20.19
N ILE A 150 -10.50 15.66 20.28
CA ILE A 150 -9.52 16.00 19.23
C ILE A 150 -8.56 14.83 19.00
N LEU A 151 -8.00 14.25 20.07
CA LEU A 151 -7.06 13.13 19.96
C LEU A 151 -7.75 11.86 19.43
N VAL A 152 -8.98 11.60 19.88
CA VAL A 152 -9.80 10.49 19.35
C VAL A 152 -10.06 10.67 17.85
N ASN A 153 -10.38 11.88 17.42
CA ASN A 153 -10.63 12.20 16.01
C ASN A 153 -9.35 12.10 15.17
N VAL A 154 -8.18 12.48 15.70
CA VAL A 154 -6.88 12.29 15.04
C VAL A 154 -6.59 10.81 14.82
N LEU A 155 -6.71 9.97 15.86
CA LEU A 155 -6.50 8.52 15.73
C LEU A 155 -7.49 7.88 14.74
N SER A 156 -8.75 8.30 14.78
CA SER A 156 -9.78 7.86 13.85
C SER A 156 -9.46 8.27 12.41
N GLY A 157 -9.04 9.53 12.21
CA GLY A 157 -8.62 10.06 10.92
C GLY A 157 -7.44 9.31 10.33
N VAL A 158 -6.45 8.91 11.15
CA VAL A 158 -5.33 8.07 10.70
C VAL A 158 -5.82 6.70 10.25
N MET A 159 -6.71 6.04 11.01
CA MET A 159 -7.30 4.76 10.62
C MET A 159 -8.05 4.87 9.29
N PHE A 160 -8.91 5.88 9.14
CA PHE A 160 -9.62 6.13 7.88
C PHE A 160 -8.68 6.42 6.72
N SER A 161 -7.62 7.21 6.95
CA SER A 161 -6.60 7.50 5.93
C SER A 161 -5.90 6.24 5.44
N CYS A 162 -5.65 5.28 6.34
CA CYS A 162 -5.05 3.99 5.99
C CYS A 162 -6.04 3.12 5.19
N ILE A 163 -7.31 3.04 5.60
CA ILE A 163 -8.37 2.30 4.89
C ILE A 163 -8.55 2.83 3.47
N LEU A 164 -8.62 4.16 3.33
CA LEU A 164 -8.81 4.85 2.06
C LEU A 164 -7.53 4.95 1.23
N GLN A 165 -6.38 4.55 1.79
CA GLN A 165 -5.06 4.66 1.17
C GLN A 165 -4.80 6.08 0.62
N ILE A 166 -5.16 7.09 1.42
CA ILE A 166 -4.93 8.49 1.07
C ILE A 166 -3.44 8.67 0.79
N GLN A 167 -3.13 9.32 -0.32
CA GLN A 167 -1.75 9.56 -0.72
C GLN A 167 -1.23 10.86 -0.17
N ASN A 168 -0.02 10.80 0.38
CA ASN A 168 0.68 11.90 1.02
C ASN A 168 -0.18 12.66 2.05
N PRO A 169 -0.96 11.98 2.92
CA PRO A 169 -1.46 12.64 4.12
C PRO A 169 -0.22 13.10 4.89
N GLU A 170 -0.28 14.18 5.65
CA GLU A 170 0.85 14.59 6.50
C GLU A 170 1.42 13.35 7.23
N ARG A 171 2.61 12.87 6.81
CA ARG A 171 2.91 11.43 6.70
C ARG A 171 3.23 10.70 8.01
N PHE A 172 3.09 11.34 9.16
CA PHE A 172 3.51 10.75 10.44
C PHE A 172 2.49 10.82 11.54
N LEU A 173 2.30 9.67 12.17
CA LEU A 173 1.77 9.56 13.51
C LEU A 173 2.87 9.04 14.45
N PHE A 174 3.28 9.87 15.40
CA PHE A 174 4.12 9.46 16.52
C PHE A 174 3.25 9.19 17.74
N LEU A 175 3.20 7.94 18.18
CA LEU A 175 2.58 7.55 19.44
C LEU A 175 3.63 7.54 20.55
N THR A 176 3.32 8.23 21.64
CA THR A 176 4.30 8.57 22.66
C THR A 176 3.74 8.26 24.03
N GLY A 177 4.55 7.71 24.92
CA GLY A 177 4.11 7.32 26.26
C GLY A 177 4.78 6.05 26.75
N HIS A 178 4.64 5.76 28.04
CA HIS A 178 5.24 4.58 28.66
C HIS A 178 4.84 3.26 28.00
N SER A 179 5.61 2.20 28.24
CA SER A 179 5.25 0.84 27.84
C SER A 179 3.86 0.47 28.37
N ALA A 180 3.15 -0.42 27.65
CA ALA A 180 1.77 -0.85 27.96
C ALA A 180 0.68 0.25 27.88
N THR A 181 0.97 1.40 27.28
CA THR A 181 -0.04 2.44 26.95
C THR A 181 -0.87 2.12 25.71
N GLY A 182 -0.81 0.89 25.18
CA GLY A 182 -1.65 0.46 24.05
C GLY A 182 -1.15 0.89 22.67
N GLN A 183 0.07 1.44 22.54
CA GLN A 183 0.69 1.79 21.26
C GLN A 183 0.74 0.58 20.31
N SER A 184 1.18 -0.57 20.82
CA SER A 184 1.19 -1.83 20.08
C SER A 184 -0.22 -2.29 19.69
N THR A 185 -1.22 -2.04 20.53
CA THR A 185 -2.63 -2.33 20.21
C THR A 185 -3.14 -1.47 19.06
N PHE A 186 -2.76 -0.19 19.02
CA PHE A 186 -3.10 0.69 17.89
C PHE A 186 -2.49 0.18 16.59
N PHE A 187 -1.21 -0.20 16.61
CA PHE A 187 -0.53 -0.72 15.42
C PHE A 187 -1.14 -2.04 14.99
N LEU A 188 -1.51 -2.92 15.91
CA LEU A 188 -2.26 -4.14 15.58
C LEU A 188 -3.58 -3.80 14.87
N LEU A 189 -4.35 -2.83 15.37
CA LEU A 189 -5.57 -2.38 14.70
C LEU A 189 -5.27 -1.87 13.29
N LEU A 190 -4.24 -1.02 13.12
CA LEU A 190 -3.85 -0.54 11.79
C LEU A 190 -3.44 -1.67 10.83
N THR A 191 -2.71 -2.68 11.32
CA THR A 191 -2.32 -3.82 10.50
C THR A 191 -3.51 -4.66 10.05
N LEU A 192 -4.60 -4.67 10.81
CA LEU A 192 -5.83 -5.35 10.42
C LEU A 192 -6.61 -4.54 9.37
N LEU A 193 -6.55 -3.20 9.45
CA LEU A 193 -7.29 -2.29 8.57
C LEU A 193 -6.70 -2.15 7.15
N VAL A 194 -5.55 -2.77 6.89
CA VAL A 194 -4.83 -2.69 5.62
C VAL A 194 -4.45 -4.12 5.20
N SER A 195 -4.37 -4.37 3.89
CA SER A 195 -3.86 -5.65 3.40
C SER A 195 -2.41 -5.87 3.82
N GLU A 196 -2.08 -7.11 4.19
CA GLU A 196 -0.74 -7.51 4.64
C GLU A 196 0.36 -7.09 3.65
N HIS A 197 0.08 -7.23 2.36
CA HIS A 197 1.04 -6.86 1.30
C HIS A 197 1.31 -5.37 1.20
N ASN A 198 0.46 -4.52 1.75
CA ASN A 198 0.60 -3.06 1.72
C ASN A 198 1.31 -2.51 2.97
N ILE A 199 1.61 -3.37 3.95
CA ILE A 199 2.26 -3.02 5.19
C ILE A 199 3.77 -3.26 5.07
N TYR A 200 4.55 -2.36 5.65
CA TYR A 200 5.99 -2.50 5.83
C TYR A 200 6.35 -2.25 7.29
N THR A 201 6.62 -3.33 8.02
CA THR A 201 7.01 -3.28 9.43
C THR A 201 8.52 -3.45 9.52
N VAL A 202 9.20 -2.51 10.16
CA VAL A 202 10.67 -2.47 10.19
C VAL A 202 11.17 -1.83 11.48
N SER A 203 12.34 -2.27 11.95
CA SER A 203 13.05 -1.65 13.07
C SER A 203 13.78 -0.38 12.63
N GLU A 204 14.16 0.49 13.56
CA GLU A 204 14.95 1.69 13.24
C GLU A 204 16.32 1.35 12.65
N ASP A 205 16.98 0.33 13.19
CA ASP A 205 18.30 -0.14 12.75
C ASP A 205 18.25 -0.70 11.33
N ASP A 206 17.29 -1.59 11.07
CA ASP A 206 17.11 -2.19 9.73
C ASP A 206 16.72 -1.12 8.72
N PHE A 207 15.87 -0.16 9.13
CA PHE A 207 15.48 0.94 8.27
C PHE A 207 16.67 1.85 7.92
N SER A 208 17.71 1.89 8.73
CA SER A 208 18.88 2.76 8.52
C SER A 208 19.92 2.18 7.57
N CYS A 209 19.88 0.87 7.30
CA CYS A 209 20.81 0.13 6.45
C CYS A 209 20.76 0.54 4.97
N ASP A 210 21.87 0.40 4.24
CA ASP A 210 22.04 0.89 2.85
C ASP A 210 20.99 0.40 1.84
N PHE A 211 20.39 -0.77 2.08
CA PHE A 211 19.39 -1.40 1.21
C PHE A 211 17.98 -1.47 1.82
N SER A 212 17.74 -0.78 2.94
CA SER A 212 16.50 -0.87 3.71
C SER A 212 15.23 -0.50 2.94
N LEU A 213 15.36 0.34 1.91
CA LEU A 213 14.23 0.81 1.12
C LEU A 213 13.93 -0.10 -0.08
N GLU A 214 14.65 -1.22 -0.24
CA GLU A 214 14.46 -2.15 -1.37
C GLU A 214 13.00 -2.66 -1.42
N ASP A 215 12.43 -3.00 -0.27
CA ASP A 215 11.03 -3.47 -0.13
C ASP A 215 9.99 -2.39 -0.47
N LEU A 216 10.39 -1.11 -0.49
CA LEU A 216 9.54 0.00 -0.93
C LEU A 216 9.69 0.28 -2.43
N SER A 217 10.55 -0.46 -3.14
CA SER A 217 10.79 -0.27 -4.57
C SER A 217 10.31 -1.43 -5.44
N GLU A 218 10.04 -2.58 -4.83
CA GLU A 218 9.60 -3.81 -5.50
C GLU A 218 8.25 -4.30 -4.98
N GLY A 219 7.50 -4.98 -5.86
CA GLY A 219 6.23 -5.61 -5.51
C GLY A 219 5.07 -4.65 -5.36
N THR A 220 4.08 -5.04 -4.56
CA THR A 220 2.87 -4.25 -4.31
C THR A 220 3.23 -2.96 -3.55
N PRO A 221 2.77 -1.78 -4.02
CA PRO A 221 3.03 -0.51 -3.35
C PRO A 221 2.62 -0.55 -1.87
N LYS A 222 3.53 -0.13 -1.00
CA LYS A 222 3.26 -0.04 0.44
C LYS A 222 2.49 1.24 0.74
N SER A 223 1.46 1.14 1.58
CA SER A 223 0.62 2.27 2.02
C SER A 223 0.71 2.53 3.52
N LEU A 224 1.38 1.67 4.28
CA LEU A 224 1.58 1.84 5.72
C LEU A 224 2.97 1.35 6.13
N ILE A 225 3.75 2.21 6.77
CA ILE A 225 5.02 1.83 7.41
C ILE A 225 4.84 1.88 8.92
N ILE A 226 5.26 0.84 9.64
CA ILE A 226 5.16 0.76 11.10
C ILE A 226 6.54 0.57 11.72
N PHE A 227 6.88 1.44 12.67
CA PHE A 227 8.02 1.31 13.57
C PHE A 227 7.50 1.03 14.98
N HIS A 228 7.64 -0.22 15.44
CA HIS A 228 7.11 -0.64 16.75
C HIS A 228 7.85 -0.05 17.94
N ASP A 229 9.13 0.28 17.77
CA ASP A 229 9.93 0.95 18.79
C ASP A 229 11.01 1.76 18.09
N ILE A 230 10.94 3.08 18.27
CA ILE A 230 12.05 3.97 17.97
C ILE A 230 12.76 4.23 19.29
N GLY A 231 13.99 3.71 19.39
CA GLY A 231 14.82 3.82 20.58
C GLY A 231 15.09 5.26 21.01
N ARG A 232 15.79 5.43 22.13
CA ARG A 232 16.10 6.76 22.72
C ARG A 232 16.89 7.65 21.76
N THR A 233 17.81 7.05 21.02
CA THR A 233 18.64 7.72 20.02
C THR A 233 18.33 7.14 18.65
N VAL A 234 17.96 8.00 17.72
CA VAL A 234 17.82 7.68 16.30
C VAL A 234 19.10 7.99 15.56
N SER A 235 19.49 7.10 14.66
CA SER A 235 20.64 7.31 13.80
C SER A 235 20.40 8.45 12.80
N SER A 236 21.47 9.10 12.36
CA SER A 236 21.39 10.10 11.28
C SER A 236 20.92 9.47 9.96
N GLY A 237 21.22 8.18 9.76
CA GLY A 237 20.72 7.37 8.64
C GLY A 237 19.20 7.31 8.62
N PHE A 238 18.57 6.97 9.75
CA PHE A 238 17.13 6.94 9.90
C PHE A 238 16.47 8.27 9.55
N ILE A 239 16.95 9.36 10.15
CA ILE A 239 16.40 10.72 9.95
C ILE A 239 16.49 11.12 8.47
N ASN A 240 17.62 10.86 7.82
CA ASN A 240 17.83 11.18 6.41
C ASN A 240 16.89 10.37 5.49
N ARG A 241 16.59 9.11 5.85
CA ARG A 241 15.64 8.27 5.11
C ARG A 241 14.20 8.70 5.33
N ILE A 242 13.82 9.03 6.56
CA ILE A 242 12.52 9.65 6.87
C ILE A 242 12.33 10.93 6.04
N ARG A 243 13.28 11.85 6.09
CA ARG A 243 13.23 13.09 5.28
C ARG A 243 13.11 12.78 3.80
N THR A 244 13.75 11.70 3.36
CA THR A 244 13.67 11.22 1.98
C THR A 244 12.25 10.79 1.61
N LEU A 245 11.55 10.07 2.50
CA LEU A 245 10.17 9.61 2.33
C LEU A 245 9.11 10.71 2.47
N VAL A 246 9.47 11.91 2.95
CA VAL A 246 8.49 12.90 3.43
C VAL A 246 8.53 14.19 2.63
N SER A 247 9.60 14.41 1.87
CA SER A 247 9.79 15.58 1.04
C SER A 247 8.51 15.93 0.27
N SER A 248 7.97 17.10 0.62
CA SER A 248 6.60 17.59 0.43
C SER A 248 6.20 17.93 -1.01
N LYS A 249 7.06 17.66 -1.99
CA LYS A 249 6.83 18.00 -3.40
C LYS A 249 6.28 16.87 -4.27
N GLY A 250 5.89 15.73 -3.68
CA GLY A 250 5.43 14.56 -4.46
C GLY A 250 6.55 13.84 -5.23
N GLU A 251 7.80 14.31 -5.13
CA GLU A 251 8.98 13.75 -5.79
C GLU A 251 9.48 12.45 -5.16
N THR A 252 8.87 11.99 -4.05
CA THR A 252 9.28 10.74 -3.40
C THR A 252 9.18 9.57 -4.37
N LYS A 253 8.17 9.54 -5.24
CA LYS A 253 7.98 8.49 -6.27
C LYS A 253 9.08 8.45 -7.37
N HIS A 254 10.02 9.39 -7.36
CA HIS A 254 11.12 9.47 -8.34
C HIS A 254 12.50 9.33 -7.72
N LYS A 255 12.58 9.10 -6.41
CA LYS A 255 13.86 8.86 -5.75
C LYS A 255 14.38 7.47 -6.08
N ARG A 256 15.61 7.47 -6.57
CA ARG A 256 16.38 6.28 -6.89
C ARG A 256 16.81 5.58 -5.60
N ILE A 257 16.50 4.30 -5.50
CA ILE A 257 16.88 3.45 -4.37
C ILE A 257 17.93 2.45 -4.84
N ARG A 258 18.99 2.31 -4.04
CA ARG A 258 19.99 1.26 -4.22
C ARG A 258 19.40 -0.07 -3.76
N ARG A 259 19.56 -1.10 -4.58
CA ARG A 259 19.10 -2.46 -4.31
C ARG A 259 20.30 -3.41 -4.33
N LYS A 260 20.26 -4.44 -3.49
CA LYS A 260 21.38 -5.38 -3.41
C LYS A 260 21.41 -6.24 -4.67
N ASN A 261 22.54 -6.24 -5.40
CA ASN A 261 22.74 -7.04 -6.62
C ASN A 261 21.71 -6.81 -7.75
N LYS A 262 21.03 -5.67 -7.76
CA LYS A 262 20.02 -5.34 -8.77
C LYS A 262 20.22 -3.91 -9.30
N LYS A 263 19.61 -3.61 -10.45
CA LYS A 263 19.55 -2.23 -10.97
C LYS A 263 18.89 -1.30 -9.96
N THR A 264 19.21 -0.01 -9.98
CA THR A 264 18.56 1.00 -9.14
C THR A 264 17.04 0.98 -9.35
N GLY A 265 16.27 0.92 -8.26
CA GLY A 265 14.81 0.99 -8.28
C GLY A 265 14.29 2.41 -8.04
N TYR A 266 12.98 2.58 -8.05
CA TYR A 266 12.30 3.82 -7.66
C TYR A 266 11.43 3.57 -6.44
N LEU A 267 11.41 4.53 -5.52
CA LEU A 267 10.56 4.46 -4.34
C LEU A 267 9.08 4.48 -4.75
N GLN A 268 8.30 3.55 -4.19
CA GLN A 268 6.86 3.44 -4.37
C GLN A 268 6.15 3.50 -3.01
N PHE A 269 6.32 4.64 -2.33
CA PHE A 269 5.62 4.92 -1.08
C PHE A 269 4.97 6.30 -1.11
N SER A 270 3.68 6.32 -0.79
CA SER A 270 2.86 7.53 -0.68
C SER A 270 1.89 7.46 0.50
N GLY A 271 2.08 6.51 1.41
CA GLY A 271 1.14 6.23 2.49
C GLY A 271 1.46 6.92 3.82
N MET A 272 0.95 6.32 4.90
CA MET A 272 1.15 6.78 6.28
C MET A 272 2.34 6.08 6.93
N MET A 273 3.10 6.78 7.75
CA MET A 273 4.15 6.22 8.60
C MET A 273 3.74 6.36 10.07
N CYS A 274 3.75 5.26 10.80
CA CYS A 274 3.36 5.21 12.20
C CYS A 274 4.54 4.73 13.03
N ALA A 275 4.85 5.44 14.11
CA ALA A 275 5.98 5.13 14.96
C ALA A 275 5.61 5.24 16.44
N ALA A 276 6.03 4.26 17.24
CA ALA A 276 5.97 4.33 18.68
C ALA A 276 7.31 4.76 19.24
N CYS A 277 7.30 5.74 20.15
CA CYS A 277 8.48 6.17 20.87
C CYS A 277 8.17 6.23 22.37
N PRO A 278 8.63 5.25 23.16
CA PRO A 278 8.37 5.22 24.60
C PRO A 278 9.15 6.30 25.38
N HIS A 279 10.11 6.99 24.75
CA HIS A 279 11.07 7.90 25.41
C HIS A 279 11.13 9.30 24.79
N LEU A 280 9.97 9.87 24.45
CA LEU A 280 9.84 11.08 23.61
C LEU A 280 10.55 12.38 24.07
N ARG A 281 11.01 12.49 25.33
CA ARG A 281 11.60 13.75 25.83
C ARG A 281 12.85 14.18 25.04
N GLU A 282 13.51 13.27 24.34
CA GLU A 282 14.73 13.56 23.56
C GLU A 282 14.48 13.75 22.05
N PHE A 283 13.39 13.21 21.49
CA PHE A 283 13.12 13.24 20.05
C PHE A 283 12.73 14.64 19.54
N LYS A 284 11.94 15.39 20.33
CA LYS A 284 11.49 16.76 19.98
C LYS A 284 12.61 17.80 19.86
N ARG A 285 13.83 17.51 20.33
CA ARG A 285 14.98 18.43 20.23
C ARG A 285 15.78 18.27 18.93
N ARG A 286 15.53 17.24 18.12
CA ARG A 286 16.40 16.84 17.00
C ARG A 286 15.71 16.70 15.64
N VAL A 287 14.38 16.77 15.60
CA VAL A 287 13.56 16.83 14.37
C VAL A 287 13.04 18.23 14.20
#